data_AF-A0A024VBF1-F1
#
_entry.id   AF-A0A024VBF1-F1
#
_cell.length_a   1.000
_cell.length_b   1.000
_cell.length_c   1.000
_cell.angle_alpha   90.00
_cell.angle_beta   90.00
_cell.angle_gamma   90.00
#
_symmetry.space_group_name_H-M   'P 1'
#
loop_
_entity.id
_entity.type
_entity.pdbx_description
1 polymer ?
#
loop_
_entity_poly.entity_id
_entity_poly.type
_entity_poly.pdbx_seq_one_letter_code
_entity_poly.pdbx_strand_id
1 'polypeptide(L)'
;MSGSKKEEKNFDEYAKYIKRKIKKISKDEIKTARTYEEVIKKYNIKKVPKVSNLSNDISSDYFYNFYYEKKQPLIISKLQDKIGQCIKIFNSTNIIKHIGDTKVSIHVGNSKFLNNVDKNFRYTLSTLKEFIELISKEDDKKEPFKIHCTKDKIYIKLKKKNKEIKHSDISSYNSNINNDVEKKNENYLCDILKTTLNKKDDYHNEEKDSINNVYNNTHMYFIHNNKKNLYYYYYRSLGVNQFKDVSNIKKMNSFIRDNFFLPQPIYPPYHLFDFFSSILRIGQTNLFIWLHYDIPDNFLIQIKGRKKILLIPPKYIQYFNIIDSSSSYNLFHILTNKKLNAREKSIKKILCKYSYVADLYEGDILFIPSLWLHYVYNMPPHTYMKRKYKQIHQFCYIKNKKQKKKKKKKKKKK
;
A
#
# COMPACT_ATOMS: atom_id res chain seq x y z
N MET A 1 1.25 -45.13 2.37
CA MET A 1 1.40 -44.46 3.69
C MET A 1 2.29 -43.20 3.69
N SER A 2 2.94 -42.80 2.58
CA SER A 2 3.81 -41.61 2.52
C SER A 2 3.06 -40.28 2.29
N GLY A 3 1.84 -40.33 1.76
CA GLY A 3 1.01 -39.15 1.47
C GLY A 3 0.50 -38.41 2.72
N SER A 4 -0.04 -39.14 3.71
CA SER A 4 -0.67 -38.51 4.88
C SER A 4 0.34 -37.79 5.80
N LYS A 5 1.53 -38.37 6.03
CA LYS A 5 2.61 -37.72 6.80
C LYS A 5 3.11 -36.44 6.14
N LYS A 6 3.14 -36.39 4.80
CA LYS A 6 3.55 -35.20 4.03
C LYS A 6 2.49 -34.10 4.10
N GLU A 7 1.21 -34.47 4.04
CA GLU A 7 0.09 -33.54 4.21
C GLU A 7 0.01 -32.95 5.62
N GLU A 8 0.19 -33.77 6.65
CA GLU A 8 0.22 -33.34 8.06
C GLU A 8 1.39 -32.37 8.31
N LYS A 9 2.60 -32.70 7.81
CA LYS A 9 3.76 -31.80 7.86
C LYS A 9 3.51 -30.48 7.13
N ASN A 10 2.85 -30.51 5.97
CA ASN A 10 2.49 -29.29 5.24
C ASN A 10 1.43 -28.45 5.97
N PHE A 11 0.47 -29.09 6.65
CA PHE A 11 -0.54 -28.44 7.46
C PHE A 11 0.09 -27.73 8.66
N ASP A 12 1.00 -28.39 9.36
CA ASP A 12 1.73 -27.80 10.49
C ASP A 12 2.63 -26.64 10.08
N GLU A 13 3.37 -26.77 8.98
CA GLU A 13 4.13 -25.66 8.41
C GLU A 13 3.23 -24.48 8.06
N TYR A 14 2.08 -24.75 7.45
CA TYR A 14 1.11 -23.73 7.08
C TYR A 14 0.49 -23.05 8.30
N ALA A 15 0.13 -23.83 9.33
CA ALA A 15 -0.36 -23.32 10.61
C ALA A 15 0.67 -22.40 11.29
N LYS A 16 1.94 -22.80 11.35
CA LYS A 16 3.05 -21.97 11.87
C LYS A 16 3.23 -20.70 11.04
N TYR A 17 3.19 -20.82 9.72
CA TYR A 17 3.29 -19.69 8.79
C TYR A 17 2.16 -18.67 9.00
N ILE A 18 0.92 -19.14 9.04
CA ILE A 18 -0.27 -18.31 9.29
C ILE A 18 -0.22 -17.69 10.67
N LYS A 19 0.19 -18.43 11.70
CA LYS A 19 0.36 -17.91 13.06
C LYS A 19 1.33 -16.74 13.12
N ARG A 20 2.45 -16.83 12.41
CA ARG A 20 3.44 -15.74 12.31
C ARG A 20 2.91 -14.54 11.52
N LYS A 21 2.26 -14.78 10.38
CA LYS A 21 1.82 -13.73 9.46
C LYS A 21 0.57 -12.99 9.94
N ILE A 22 -0.38 -13.67 10.58
CA ILE A 22 -1.66 -13.08 10.99
C ILE A 22 -1.59 -12.42 12.38
N LYS A 23 -0.61 -12.77 13.22
CA LYS A 23 -0.47 -12.17 14.57
C LYS A 23 -0.33 -10.63 14.52
N LYS A 24 0.28 -10.10 13.45
CA LYS A 24 0.56 -8.66 13.25
C LYS A 24 -0.34 -8.03 12.17
N ILE A 25 -1.62 -8.40 12.16
CA ILE A 25 -2.61 -7.87 11.19
C ILE A 25 -3.75 -7.22 11.97
N SER A 26 -4.37 -6.20 11.38
CA SER A 26 -5.53 -5.50 11.91
C SER A 26 -6.84 -5.96 11.24
N LYS A 27 -7.99 -5.69 11.88
CA LYS A 27 -9.31 -5.90 11.25
C LYS A 27 -9.48 -5.05 9.99
N ASP A 28 -8.91 -3.84 10.00
CA ASP A 28 -8.98 -2.92 8.87
C ASP A 28 -8.24 -3.48 7.65
N GLU A 29 -7.07 -4.06 7.84
CA GLU A 29 -6.32 -4.75 6.77
C GLU A 29 -7.12 -5.87 6.11
N ILE A 30 -7.73 -6.75 6.92
CA ILE A 30 -8.55 -7.84 6.40
C ILE A 30 -9.77 -7.28 5.66
N LYS A 31 -10.47 -6.31 6.25
CA LYS A 31 -11.65 -5.70 5.65
C LYS A 31 -11.30 -5.03 4.32
N THR A 32 -10.25 -4.23 4.28
CA THR A 32 -9.82 -3.47 3.10
C THR A 32 -9.43 -4.40 1.96
N ALA A 33 -8.58 -5.40 2.24
CA ALA A 33 -8.18 -6.36 1.23
C ALA A 33 -9.36 -7.17 0.69
N ARG A 34 -10.26 -7.63 1.58
CA ARG A 34 -11.47 -8.35 1.19
C ARG A 34 -12.40 -7.48 0.33
N THR A 35 -12.67 -6.25 0.77
CA THR A 35 -13.53 -5.32 0.04
C THR A 35 -12.95 -5.00 -1.34
N TYR A 36 -11.63 -4.82 -1.46
CA TYR A 36 -10.99 -4.59 -2.75
C TYR A 36 -11.14 -5.78 -3.70
N GLU A 37 -10.92 -7.00 -3.20
CA GLU A 37 -11.12 -8.24 -3.96
C GLU A 37 -12.60 -8.43 -4.38
N GLU A 38 -13.55 -8.15 -3.49
CA GLU A 38 -14.99 -8.22 -3.77
C GLU A 38 -15.39 -7.22 -4.85
N VAL A 39 -14.87 -6.00 -4.82
CA VAL A 39 -15.13 -4.97 -5.84
C VAL A 39 -14.58 -5.36 -7.20
N ILE A 40 -13.34 -5.87 -7.26
CA ILE A 40 -12.72 -6.34 -8.51
C ILE A 40 -13.57 -7.43 -9.16
N LYS A 41 -14.05 -8.40 -8.35
CA LYS A 41 -14.92 -9.48 -8.82
C LYS A 41 -16.30 -8.95 -9.23
N LYS A 42 -16.91 -8.12 -8.40
CA LYS A 42 -18.25 -7.55 -8.63
C LYS A 42 -18.34 -6.81 -9.96
N TYR A 43 -17.32 -6.04 -10.31
CA TYR A 43 -17.30 -5.27 -11.56
C TYR A 43 -16.58 -5.97 -12.71
N ASN A 44 -16.17 -7.24 -12.53
CA ASN A 44 -15.45 -8.02 -13.53
C ASN A 44 -14.26 -7.27 -14.14
N ILE A 45 -13.47 -6.59 -13.30
CA ILE A 45 -12.30 -5.83 -13.76
C ILE A 45 -11.32 -6.79 -14.44
N LYS A 46 -10.92 -6.46 -15.67
CA LYS A 46 -10.06 -7.32 -16.50
C LYS A 46 -8.75 -7.60 -15.78
N LYS A 47 -8.28 -8.85 -15.81
CA LYS A 47 -6.94 -9.16 -15.29
C LYS A 47 -5.90 -8.79 -16.33
N VAL A 48 -4.76 -8.27 -15.88
CA VAL A 48 -3.60 -8.11 -16.76
C VAL A 48 -3.17 -9.49 -17.28
N PRO A 49 -2.91 -9.65 -18.60
CA PRO A 49 -2.40 -10.89 -19.16
C PRO A 49 -1.11 -11.34 -18.46
N LYS A 50 -0.91 -12.65 -18.38
CA LYS A 50 0.27 -13.24 -17.73
C LYS A 50 0.99 -14.19 -18.68
N VAL A 51 2.28 -13.96 -18.88
CA VAL A 51 3.19 -14.84 -19.64
C VAL A 51 4.17 -15.53 -18.69
N SER A 52 4.52 -16.78 -19.00
CA SER A 52 5.48 -17.57 -18.21
C SER A 52 6.52 -18.30 -19.04
N ASN A 53 6.48 -18.18 -20.37
CA ASN A 53 7.29 -19.00 -21.29
C ASN A 53 8.36 -18.16 -21.99
N LEU A 54 8.94 -17.18 -21.30
CA LEU A 54 10.16 -16.52 -21.75
C LEU A 54 11.33 -17.41 -21.29
N SER A 55 11.59 -18.50 -22.02
CA SER A 55 12.70 -19.42 -21.73
C SER A 55 14.06 -18.78 -22.07
N ASN A 56 15.15 -19.43 -21.66
CA ASN A 56 16.52 -18.97 -21.91
C ASN A 56 16.88 -18.91 -23.41
N ASP A 57 16.18 -19.68 -24.24
CA ASP A 57 16.48 -19.81 -25.68
C ASP A 57 15.76 -18.76 -26.52
N ILE A 58 14.97 -17.91 -25.88
CA ILE A 58 14.18 -16.89 -26.55
C ILE A 58 14.98 -15.60 -26.59
N SER A 59 15.33 -15.15 -27.80
CA SER A 59 16.00 -13.86 -28.04
C SER A 59 15.29 -12.72 -27.31
N SER A 60 16.05 -11.72 -26.84
CA SER A 60 15.50 -10.43 -26.36
C SER A 60 14.50 -9.82 -27.34
N ASP A 61 14.72 -10.06 -28.63
CA ASP A 61 13.85 -9.55 -29.71
C ASP A 61 12.46 -10.18 -29.66
N TYR A 62 12.30 -11.38 -29.13
CA TYR A 62 10.99 -12.01 -29.00
C TYR A 62 10.10 -11.27 -28.02
N PHE A 63 10.62 -10.93 -26.83
CA PHE A 63 9.83 -10.16 -25.87
C PHE A 63 9.45 -8.81 -26.48
N TYR A 64 10.41 -8.17 -27.15
CA TYR A 64 10.22 -6.90 -27.82
C TYR A 64 9.07 -6.97 -28.86
N ASN A 65 9.23 -7.85 -29.85
CA ASN A 65 8.34 -7.98 -31.00
C ASN A 65 6.93 -8.47 -30.62
N PHE A 66 6.82 -9.42 -29.68
CA PHE A 66 5.53 -10.06 -29.37
C PHE A 66 4.77 -9.43 -28.20
N TYR A 67 5.45 -8.68 -27.33
CA TYR A 67 4.85 -8.14 -26.10
C TYR A 67 5.10 -6.65 -25.91
N TYR A 68 6.34 -6.18 -26.01
CA TYR A 68 6.68 -4.78 -25.71
C TYR A 68 6.02 -3.80 -26.69
N GLU A 69 6.10 -4.09 -28.00
CA GLU A 69 5.53 -3.26 -29.08
C GLU A 69 4.00 -3.10 -28.98
N LYS A 70 3.31 -4.00 -28.29
CA LYS A 70 1.86 -3.89 -28.08
C LYS A 70 1.48 -2.73 -27.14
N LYS A 71 2.45 -2.17 -26.40
CA LYS A 71 2.25 -1.08 -25.42
C LYS A 71 1.06 -1.33 -24.48
N GLN A 72 0.94 -2.57 -24.01
CA GLN A 72 -0.07 -3.03 -23.05
C GLN A 72 0.58 -3.61 -21.79
N PRO A 73 -0.04 -3.44 -20.60
CA PRO A 73 0.46 -4.04 -19.38
C PRO A 73 0.53 -5.56 -19.47
N LEU A 74 1.59 -6.14 -18.93
CA LEU A 74 1.84 -7.57 -18.96
C LEU A 74 2.53 -8.03 -17.68
N ILE A 75 2.02 -9.11 -17.09
CA ILE A 75 2.73 -9.81 -16.00
C ILE A 75 3.63 -10.87 -16.62
N ILE A 76 4.90 -10.80 -16.30
CA ILE A 76 5.92 -11.77 -16.67
C ILE A 76 6.27 -12.56 -15.41
N SER A 77 6.28 -13.88 -15.54
CA SER A 77 6.55 -14.80 -14.45
C SER A 77 7.54 -15.87 -14.84
N LYS A 78 8.02 -16.63 -13.86
CA LYS A 78 9.06 -17.66 -14.01
C LYS A 78 10.42 -17.11 -14.46
N LEU A 79 10.73 -15.86 -14.14
CA LEU A 79 12.07 -15.27 -14.30
C LEU A 79 12.78 -15.06 -12.95
N GLN A 80 12.30 -15.71 -11.87
CA GLN A 80 12.81 -15.49 -10.52
C GLN A 80 14.29 -15.87 -10.33
N ASP A 81 14.79 -16.81 -11.14
CA ASP A 81 16.19 -17.24 -11.20
C ASP A 81 17.08 -16.23 -11.95
N LYS A 82 16.48 -15.37 -12.79
CA LYS A 82 17.18 -14.35 -13.58
C LYS A 82 17.27 -12.98 -12.91
N ILE A 83 16.53 -12.76 -11.83
CA ILE A 83 16.59 -11.52 -11.04
C ILE A 83 17.64 -11.55 -9.92
N GLY A 84 18.50 -12.57 -9.88
CA GLY A 84 19.51 -12.76 -8.84
C GLY A 84 18.97 -13.41 -7.56
N GLN A 85 19.72 -13.29 -6.46
CA GLN A 85 19.36 -13.90 -5.17
C GLN A 85 18.38 -13.07 -4.32
N CYS A 86 18.01 -11.87 -4.78
CA CYS A 86 17.15 -10.91 -4.08
C CYS A 86 15.87 -11.52 -3.47
N ILE A 87 15.18 -12.43 -4.18
CA ILE A 87 13.97 -13.11 -3.67
C ILE A 87 14.26 -13.92 -2.41
N LYS A 88 15.43 -14.52 -2.29
CA LYS A 88 15.82 -15.30 -1.11
C LYS A 88 16.30 -14.37 0.00
N ILE A 89 17.18 -13.43 -0.33
CA ILE A 89 17.99 -12.74 0.68
C ILE A 89 17.51 -11.33 1.05
N PHE A 90 16.69 -10.63 0.26
CA PHE A 90 16.19 -9.28 0.61
C PHE A 90 15.02 -9.36 1.61
N ASN A 91 15.31 -9.82 2.82
CA ASN A 91 14.41 -9.77 3.97
C ASN A 91 14.82 -8.60 4.90
N SER A 92 13.95 -8.22 5.83
CA SER A 92 14.21 -7.09 6.75
C SER A 92 15.54 -7.20 7.49
N THR A 93 15.93 -8.40 7.94
CA THR A 93 17.18 -8.63 8.66
C THR A 93 18.41 -8.32 7.79
N ASN A 94 18.45 -8.87 6.58
CA ASN A 94 19.59 -8.65 5.67
C ASN A 94 19.63 -7.21 5.14
N ILE A 95 18.46 -6.62 4.85
CA ILE A 95 18.39 -5.21 4.42
C ILE A 95 18.94 -4.29 5.53
N ILE A 96 18.54 -4.50 6.79
CA ILE A 96 19.08 -3.74 7.92
C ILE A 96 20.59 -3.99 8.06
N LYS A 97 21.04 -5.25 7.98
CA LYS A 97 22.45 -5.60 8.13
C LYS A 97 23.35 -4.93 7.09
N HIS A 98 22.93 -4.89 5.83
CA HIS A 98 23.82 -4.48 4.73
C HIS A 98 23.61 -3.03 4.27
N ILE A 99 22.40 -2.49 4.39
CA ILE A 99 22.06 -1.14 3.93
C ILE A 99 21.23 -0.37 4.97
N GLY A 100 21.23 -0.78 6.24
CA GLY A 100 20.44 -0.15 7.30
C GLY A 100 20.79 1.32 7.52
N ASP A 101 22.07 1.67 7.42
CA ASP A 101 22.59 3.02 7.69
C ASP A 101 22.38 4.00 6.52
N THR A 102 21.85 3.52 5.39
CA THR A 102 21.53 4.40 4.26
C THR A 102 20.50 5.45 4.69
N LYS A 103 20.90 6.72 4.60
CA LYS A 103 20.02 7.88 4.84
C LYS A 103 18.95 7.95 3.76
N VAL A 104 17.70 8.10 4.17
CA VAL A 104 16.53 8.07 3.30
C VAL A 104 15.52 9.15 3.68
N SER A 105 14.79 9.65 2.68
CA SER A 105 13.59 10.47 2.88
C SER A 105 12.36 9.58 2.77
N ILE A 106 11.63 9.43 3.86
CA ILE A 106 10.43 8.58 3.96
C ILE A 106 9.16 9.42 3.99
N HIS A 107 8.08 8.87 3.46
CA HIS A 107 6.74 9.44 3.50
C HIS A 107 6.06 8.94 4.77
N VAL A 108 5.57 9.87 5.59
CA VAL A 108 4.85 9.59 6.83
C VAL A 108 3.44 10.16 6.70
N GLY A 109 2.44 9.28 6.60
CA GLY A 109 1.03 9.65 6.48
C GLY A 109 0.19 9.17 7.66
N ASN A 110 -0.88 9.89 7.97
CA ASN A 110 -1.89 9.49 8.97
C ASN A 110 -3.07 8.73 8.34
N SER A 111 -3.03 8.56 7.02
CA SER A 111 -4.00 7.81 6.23
C SER A 111 -3.28 6.71 5.47
N LYS A 112 -3.94 5.56 5.33
CA LYS A 112 -3.46 4.49 4.45
C LYS A 112 -3.56 4.84 2.97
N PHE A 113 -4.35 5.85 2.63
CA PHE A 113 -4.51 6.36 1.28
C PHE A 113 -3.63 7.59 1.12
N LEU A 114 -2.38 7.39 0.70
CA LEU A 114 -1.49 8.53 0.43
C LEU A 114 -2.01 9.27 -0.81
N ASN A 115 -1.92 10.59 -0.79
CA ASN A 115 -2.33 11.47 -1.88
C ASN A 115 -1.28 12.56 -2.11
N ASN A 116 -0.69 12.58 -3.30
CA ASN A 116 0.35 13.55 -3.66
C ASN A 116 -0.22 14.90 -4.11
N VAL A 117 -1.45 14.95 -4.60
CA VAL A 117 -2.12 16.20 -4.93
C VAL A 117 -2.52 16.92 -3.63
N ASP A 118 -3.20 16.21 -2.72
CA ASP A 118 -3.64 16.78 -1.44
C ASP A 118 -2.49 16.87 -0.41
N LYS A 119 -1.30 16.35 -0.74
CA LYS A 119 -0.12 16.27 0.14
C LYS A 119 -0.43 15.81 1.57
N ASN A 120 -1.20 14.74 1.71
CA ASN A 120 -1.67 14.25 3.03
C ASN A 120 -0.62 13.43 3.83
N PHE A 121 0.66 13.64 3.52
CA PHE A 121 1.82 13.03 4.16
C PHE A 121 2.95 14.04 4.20
N ARG A 122 3.90 13.82 5.11
CA ARG A 122 5.14 14.62 5.19
C ARG A 122 6.36 13.78 4.84
N TYR A 123 7.39 14.43 4.32
CA TYR A 123 8.71 13.83 4.20
C TYR A 123 9.44 13.88 5.55
N THR A 124 10.23 12.86 5.85
CA THR A 124 11.05 12.80 7.07
C THR A 124 12.36 12.10 6.74
N LEU A 125 13.48 12.70 7.16
CA LEU A 125 14.78 12.06 7.05
C LEU A 125 14.91 10.98 8.12
N SER A 126 15.46 9.84 7.75
CA SER A 126 15.70 8.69 8.63
C SER A 126 16.78 7.79 8.04
N THR A 127 17.10 6.68 8.70
CA THR A 127 17.86 5.57 8.11
C THR A 127 16.92 4.46 7.65
N LEU A 128 17.37 3.59 6.74
CA LEU A 128 16.57 2.42 6.33
C LEU A 128 16.25 1.51 7.53
N LYS A 129 17.19 1.39 8.48
CA LYS A 129 16.98 0.64 9.72
C LYS A 129 15.83 1.20 10.55
N GLU A 130 15.90 2.49 10.90
CA GLU A 130 14.87 3.17 11.66
C GLU A 130 13.50 3.11 10.97
N PHE A 131 13.46 3.31 9.65
CA PHE A 131 12.24 3.19 8.87
C PHE A 131 11.60 1.80 8.97
N ILE A 132 12.39 0.72 8.87
CA ILE A 132 11.87 -0.65 9.01
C ILE A 132 11.40 -0.92 10.45
N GLU A 133 12.08 -0.36 11.44
CA GLU A 133 11.69 -0.43 12.85
C GLU A 133 10.39 0.35 13.13
N LEU A 134 10.18 1.51 12.49
CA LEU A 134 8.92 2.28 12.57
C LEU A 134 7.73 1.46 12.05
N ILE A 135 7.88 0.81 10.91
CA ILE A 135 6.84 -0.12 10.39
C ILE A 135 6.58 -1.24 11.41
N SER A 136 7.63 -1.81 12.01
CA SER A 136 7.50 -2.87 13.01
C SER A 136 6.77 -2.40 14.28
N LYS A 137 7.01 -1.16 14.72
CA LYS A 137 6.30 -0.52 15.85
C LYS A 137 4.82 -0.33 15.55
N GLU A 138 4.43 0.06 14.33
CA GLU A 138 3.02 0.14 13.93
C GLU A 138 2.36 -1.23 13.89
N ASP A 139 3.07 -2.25 13.41
CA ASP A 139 2.59 -3.63 13.42
C ASP A 139 2.32 -4.15 14.84
N ASP A 140 3.13 -3.74 15.82
CA ASP A 140 2.96 -4.13 17.23
C ASP A 140 1.79 -3.39 17.92
N LYS A 141 1.32 -2.27 17.37
CA LYS A 141 0.10 -1.59 17.83
C LYS A 141 -1.19 -2.37 17.46
N LYS A 142 -1.13 -3.29 16.50
CA LYS A 142 -2.30 -4.01 15.96
C LYS A 142 -2.84 -5.04 16.96
N GLU A 143 -4.17 -5.23 16.98
CA GLU A 143 -4.81 -6.23 17.87
C GLU A 143 -4.44 -7.65 17.44
N PRO A 144 -3.85 -8.49 18.31
CA PRO A 144 -3.47 -9.83 17.93
C PRO A 144 -4.69 -10.73 17.73
N PHE A 145 -4.66 -11.56 16.70
CA PHE A 145 -5.61 -12.66 16.54
C PHE A 145 -5.18 -13.85 17.42
N LYS A 146 -6.15 -14.49 18.08
CA LYS A 146 -5.99 -15.85 18.61
C LYS A 146 -6.17 -16.83 17.45
N ILE A 147 -5.16 -17.65 17.22
CA ILE A 147 -5.19 -18.70 16.21
C ILE A 147 -5.20 -20.02 16.96
N HIS A 148 -6.23 -20.82 16.70
CA HIS A 148 -6.40 -22.15 17.26
C HIS A 148 -6.41 -23.14 16.10
N CYS A 149 -5.46 -24.07 16.10
CA CYS A 149 -5.38 -25.11 15.08
C CYS A 149 -5.85 -26.42 15.69
N THR A 150 -6.72 -27.12 14.98
CA THR A 150 -7.02 -28.55 15.18
C THR A 150 -6.21 -29.37 14.18
N LYS A 151 -6.29 -30.71 14.23
CA LYS A 151 -5.61 -31.60 13.27
C LYS A 151 -5.97 -31.30 11.80
N ASP A 152 -7.17 -30.78 11.55
CA ASP A 152 -7.74 -30.59 10.22
C ASP A 152 -8.08 -29.12 9.88
N LYS A 153 -8.13 -28.19 10.85
CA LYS A 153 -8.66 -26.83 10.65
C LYS A 153 -7.87 -25.76 11.38
N ILE A 154 -7.80 -24.57 10.78
CA ILE A 154 -7.20 -23.37 11.40
C ILE A 154 -8.30 -22.36 11.68
N TYR A 155 -8.62 -22.14 12.96
CA TYR A 155 -9.59 -21.15 13.41
C TYR A 155 -8.90 -19.85 13.82
N ILE A 156 -9.31 -18.75 13.19
CA ILE A 156 -8.83 -17.41 13.53
C ILE A 156 -9.94 -16.67 14.29
N LYS A 157 -9.64 -16.27 15.53
CA LYS A 157 -10.55 -15.53 16.41
C LYS A 157 -9.89 -14.24 16.91
N LEU A 158 -10.62 -13.13 16.85
CA LEU A 158 -10.15 -11.86 17.40
C LEU A 158 -10.04 -11.91 18.94
N LYS A 159 -8.90 -11.50 19.49
CA LYS A 159 -8.73 -11.34 20.95
C LYS A 159 -9.52 -10.09 21.39
N LYS A 160 -10.35 -10.20 22.44
CA LYS A 160 -10.86 -9.01 23.14
C LYS A 160 -9.66 -8.33 23.80
N LYS A 161 -9.56 -7.00 23.74
CA LYS A 161 -8.95 -6.26 24.85
C LYS A 161 -9.81 -6.51 26.08
N ASN A 162 -9.26 -7.17 27.09
CA ASN A 162 -9.64 -6.83 28.44
C ASN A 162 -8.88 -5.53 28.71
N LYS A 163 -9.57 -4.40 28.70
CA LYS A 163 -9.09 -3.19 29.34
C LYS A 163 -9.95 -3.04 30.59
N GLU A 164 -9.52 -3.65 31.68
CA GLU A 164 -9.54 -2.97 32.96
C GLU A 164 -8.09 -2.53 33.15
N ILE A 165 -7.82 -1.25 32.90
CA ILE A 165 -6.69 -0.61 33.56
C ILE A 165 -7.31 -0.22 34.89
N LYS A 166 -7.01 -0.98 35.95
CA LYS A 166 -7.25 -0.49 37.31
C LYS A 166 -6.29 0.69 37.48
N HIS A 167 -6.84 1.87 37.69
CA HIS A 167 -6.10 2.96 38.29
C HIS A 167 -5.90 2.58 39.76
N SER A 168 -4.73 2.05 40.07
CA SER A 168 -4.13 2.08 41.41
C SER A 168 -2.65 1.81 41.21
N ASP A 169 -1.83 2.54 41.95
CA ASP A 169 -0.36 2.49 41.97
C ASP A 169 0.30 3.49 41.01
N ILE A 170 -0.12 4.76 41.14
CA ILE A 170 0.84 5.87 41.17
C ILE A 170 0.64 6.60 42.51
N SER A 171 1.30 6.06 43.54
CA SER A 171 1.77 6.79 44.72
C SER A 171 3.26 6.47 44.80
N SER A 172 4.18 7.36 45.11
CA SER A 172 4.16 8.78 45.43
C SER A 172 5.65 9.09 45.59
N TYR A 173 6.24 9.95 44.78
CA TYR A 173 7.45 10.66 45.20
C TYR A 173 7.58 11.96 44.40
N ASN A 174 7.45 13.04 45.17
CA ASN A 174 7.90 14.41 44.99
C ASN A 174 7.20 15.29 43.96
N SER A 175 6.09 15.81 44.45
CA SER A 175 5.68 17.22 44.42
C SER A 175 6.81 18.27 44.40
N ASN A 176 6.48 19.38 43.73
CA ASN A 176 7.00 20.75 43.84
C ASN A 176 8.16 21.15 42.91
N ILE A 177 7.83 21.49 41.66
CA ILE A 177 8.00 22.87 41.19
C ILE A 177 6.73 23.28 40.42
N ASN A 178 6.22 24.44 40.79
CA ASN A 178 4.92 25.02 40.44
C ASN A 178 4.74 25.32 38.94
N ASN A 179 3.50 25.13 38.49
CA ASN A 179 2.72 26.00 37.60
C ASN A 179 3.51 27.09 36.87
N ASP A 180 3.90 26.86 35.60
CA ASP A 180 4.07 27.91 34.56
C ASP A 180 4.58 27.34 33.21
N VAL A 181 3.90 26.37 32.58
CA VAL A 181 4.22 26.03 31.17
C VAL A 181 2.99 25.66 30.31
N GLU A 182 1.82 25.33 30.87
CA GLU A 182 0.64 24.97 30.06
C GLU A 182 -0.23 26.14 29.55
N LYS A 183 0.20 27.40 29.72
CA LYS A 183 -0.47 28.57 29.14
C LYS A 183 0.26 29.25 27.98
N LYS A 184 1.40 28.71 27.50
CA LYS A 184 2.22 29.35 26.45
C LYS A 184 2.11 28.75 25.04
N ASN A 185 1.40 27.63 24.82
CA ASN A 185 1.31 27.00 23.50
C ASN A 185 -0.06 27.14 22.80
N GLU A 186 -1.03 27.86 23.36
CA GLU A 186 -2.30 28.19 22.67
C GLU A 186 -2.24 29.55 21.95
N ASN A 187 -1.25 30.40 22.22
CA ASN A 187 -1.15 31.73 21.58
C ASN A 187 -0.29 31.79 20.32
N TYR A 188 0.40 30.71 19.91
CA TYR A 188 1.15 30.71 18.63
C TYR A 188 0.33 30.32 17.40
N LEU A 189 -0.96 29.99 17.57
CA LEU A 189 -1.89 29.65 16.48
C LEU A 189 -2.91 30.75 16.18
N CYS A 190 -2.96 31.81 16.99
CA CYS A 190 -3.91 32.93 16.82
C CYS A 190 -3.30 34.19 16.16
N ASP A 191 -1.98 34.27 15.97
CA ASP A 191 -1.33 35.45 15.38
C ASP A 191 -1.04 35.33 13.87
N ILE A 192 -1.20 34.14 13.27
CA ILE A 192 -1.10 33.94 11.80
C ILE A 192 -2.46 34.12 11.10
N LEU A 193 -3.55 34.26 11.85
CA LEU A 193 -4.92 34.43 11.32
C LEU A 193 -5.52 35.82 11.57
N LYS A 194 -4.73 36.79 12.08
CA LYS A 194 -5.20 38.16 12.37
C LYS A 194 -4.55 39.28 11.54
N THR A 195 -3.76 38.97 10.51
CA THR A 195 -3.10 39.97 9.65
C THR A 195 -3.69 40.13 8.25
N THR A 196 -4.95 39.74 8.00
CA THR A 196 -5.59 39.95 6.68
C THR A 196 -6.95 40.64 6.67
N LEU A 197 -7.34 41.33 7.75
CA LEU A 197 -8.53 42.21 7.71
C LEU A 197 -8.34 43.39 8.66
N ASN A 198 -7.86 44.52 8.11
CA ASN A 198 -8.34 45.88 8.37
C ASN A 198 -7.38 46.91 7.76
N LYS A 199 -7.73 47.40 6.58
CA LYS A 199 -7.54 48.80 6.14
C LYS A 199 -8.47 49.06 4.95
N LYS A 200 -9.62 49.65 5.27
CA LYS A 200 -10.37 50.64 4.47
C LYS A 200 -9.56 51.96 4.53
N ASP A 201 -9.49 52.86 3.56
CA ASP A 201 -10.35 53.22 2.42
C ASP A 201 -9.48 53.77 1.26
N ASP A 202 -10.16 54.05 0.13
CA ASP A 202 -9.99 55.21 -0.76
C ASP A 202 -9.52 55.04 -2.26
N TYR A 203 -10.48 55.38 -3.14
CA TYR A 203 -10.47 55.80 -4.57
C TYR A 203 -10.44 54.79 -5.76
N HIS A 204 -11.66 54.61 -6.31
CA HIS A 204 -12.13 54.70 -7.72
C HIS A 204 -11.62 53.81 -8.89
N ASN A 205 -12.61 53.09 -9.48
CA ASN A 205 -12.91 52.79 -10.91
C ASN A 205 -11.90 51.98 -11.75
N GLU A 206 -12.22 50.96 -12.56
CA GLU A 206 -13.41 50.58 -13.34
C GLU A 206 -13.36 49.06 -13.76
N GLU A 207 -14.54 48.44 -13.91
CA GLU A 207 -14.98 47.23 -14.70
C GLU A 207 -14.16 45.90 -14.68
N LYS A 208 -14.57 44.83 -13.96
CA LYS A 208 -15.53 43.72 -14.30
C LYS A 208 -15.36 43.11 -15.71
N ASP A 209 -14.91 41.85 -15.85
CA ASP A 209 -15.83 40.70 -15.72
C ASP A 209 -15.23 39.35 -15.23
N SER A 210 -15.94 38.79 -14.24
CA SER A 210 -16.15 37.41 -13.76
C SER A 210 -15.16 36.24 -14.02
N ILE A 211 -14.23 36.04 -13.07
CA ILE A 211 -13.75 34.71 -12.65
C ILE A 211 -13.81 34.67 -11.13
N ASN A 212 -14.78 33.94 -10.54
CA ASN A 212 -14.69 33.35 -9.20
C ASN A 212 -15.99 32.64 -8.85
N ASN A 213 -16.04 31.32 -9.05
CA ASN A 213 -16.92 30.42 -8.28
C ASN A 213 -16.54 28.94 -8.47
N VAL A 214 -15.30 28.55 -8.14
CA VAL A 214 -14.93 27.13 -7.99
C VAL A 214 -13.90 26.94 -6.86
N TYR A 215 -14.13 27.49 -5.68
CA TYR A 215 -13.42 27.06 -4.46
C TYR A 215 -14.37 27.07 -3.28
N ASN A 216 -15.21 26.04 -3.20
CA ASN A 216 -15.83 25.61 -1.94
C ASN A 216 -16.43 24.22 -2.14
N ASN A 217 -15.61 23.19 -1.94
CA ASN A 217 -16.09 21.85 -1.55
C ASN A 217 -14.95 20.96 -1.02
N THR A 218 -14.16 21.48 -0.09
CA THR A 218 -13.33 20.66 0.80
C THR A 218 -14.24 20.08 1.89
N HIS A 219 -14.98 19.02 1.55
CA HIS A 219 -15.60 18.16 2.55
C HIS A 219 -14.51 17.32 3.23
N MET A 220 -13.86 17.96 4.21
CA MET A 220 -12.87 17.35 5.08
C MET A 220 -13.60 16.38 6.03
N TYR A 221 -13.69 15.10 5.63
CA TYR A 221 -14.22 14.05 6.49
C TYR A 221 -13.24 13.77 7.65
N PHE A 222 -13.29 14.59 8.69
CA PHE A 222 -12.77 14.21 9.99
C PHE A 222 -13.70 13.16 10.59
N ILE A 223 -13.39 11.89 10.35
CA ILE A 223 -13.90 10.83 11.21
C ILE A 223 -13.17 10.95 12.54
N HIS A 224 -13.79 11.63 13.49
CA HIS A 224 -13.47 11.54 14.91
C HIS A 224 -13.56 10.07 15.34
N ASN A 225 -12.41 9.40 15.35
CA ASN A 225 -12.24 8.10 16.00
C ASN A 225 -11.20 8.32 17.09
N ASN A 226 -11.62 8.21 18.35
CA ASN A 226 -10.77 8.02 19.53
C ASN A 226 -9.91 6.74 19.40
N LYS A 227 -8.96 6.70 18.45
CA LYS A 227 -8.10 5.55 18.14
C LYS A 227 -6.67 6.05 17.99
N LYS A 228 -5.75 5.37 18.69
CA LYS A 228 -4.28 5.52 18.56
C LYS A 228 -3.89 6.02 17.16
N ASN A 229 -3.18 7.14 17.09
CA ASN A 229 -2.58 7.63 15.85
C ASN A 229 -1.74 6.50 15.23
N LEU A 230 -2.26 5.94 14.13
CA LEU A 230 -1.59 4.94 13.30
C LEU A 230 -0.90 5.68 12.17
N TYR A 231 0.39 5.46 12.04
CA TYR A 231 1.18 6.01 10.95
C TYR A 231 1.31 4.99 9.83
N TYR A 232 1.49 5.50 8.62
CA TYR A 232 1.73 4.74 7.43
C TYR A 232 3.02 5.23 6.77
N TYR A 233 3.95 4.30 6.58
CA TYR A 233 5.28 4.61 6.10
C TYR A 233 5.51 4.07 4.68
N TYR A 234 6.10 4.90 3.83
CA TYR A 234 6.48 4.55 2.47
C TYR A 234 7.83 5.17 2.09
N TYR A 235 8.61 4.41 1.35
CA TYR A 235 9.92 4.80 0.86
C TYR A 235 10.00 4.55 -0.65
N ARG A 236 10.47 5.57 -1.37
CA ARG A 236 10.85 5.56 -2.78
C ARG A 236 12.27 6.12 -2.84
N SER A 237 13.23 5.35 -3.33
CA SER A 237 14.62 5.83 -3.44
C SER A 237 14.74 6.99 -4.42
N LEU A 238 15.70 7.87 -4.14
CA LEU A 238 16.07 9.01 -4.97
C LEU A 238 17.54 8.83 -5.42
N GLY A 239 18.04 9.72 -6.28
CA GLY A 239 19.47 9.81 -6.57
C GLY A 239 20.25 10.38 -5.37
N VAL A 240 21.58 10.35 -5.45
CA VAL A 240 22.47 10.89 -4.40
C VAL A 240 22.23 12.39 -4.24
N ASN A 241 22.27 13.13 -5.35
CA ASN A 241 21.75 14.48 -5.42
C ASN A 241 20.34 14.45 -6.02
N GLN A 242 19.30 14.61 -5.20
CA GLN A 242 17.90 14.54 -5.65
C GLN A 242 17.52 15.54 -6.76
N PHE A 243 18.30 16.62 -6.94
CA PHE A 243 18.03 17.65 -7.95
C PHE A 243 18.73 17.40 -9.28
N LYS A 244 19.75 16.52 -9.31
CA LYS A 244 20.59 16.26 -10.50
C LYS A 244 20.60 14.79 -10.91
N ASP A 245 20.47 13.88 -9.95
CA ASP A 245 20.63 12.45 -10.15
C ASP A 245 19.30 11.71 -10.08
N VAL A 246 19.08 10.85 -11.06
CA VAL A 246 18.05 9.81 -10.99
C VAL A 246 18.46 8.71 -10.02
N SER A 247 17.47 8.00 -9.44
CA SER A 247 17.76 6.88 -8.55
C SER A 247 18.40 5.72 -9.32
N ASN A 248 19.44 5.12 -8.73
CA ASN A 248 20.05 3.91 -9.26
C ASN A 248 20.40 2.95 -8.09
N ILE A 249 19.61 1.89 -7.93
CA ILE A 249 19.76 0.97 -6.80
C ILE A 249 21.09 0.20 -6.83
N LYS A 250 21.70 0.01 -8.02
CA LYS A 250 23.01 -0.64 -8.12
C LYS A 250 24.14 0.26 -7.62
N LYS A 251 23.96 1.58 -7.63
CA LYS A 251 24.90 2.55 -7.05
C LYS A 251 24.74 2.72 -5.54
N MET A 252 23.66 2.19 -4.94
CA MET A 252 23.41 2.35 -3.50
C MET A 252 24.40 1.56 -2.63
N ASN A 253 24.63 0.28 -2.94
CA ASN A 253 25.50 -0.61 -2.17
C ASN A 253 25.81 -1.91 -2.94
N SER A 254 26.96 -2.53 -2.68
CA SER A 254 27.38 -3.82 -3.26
C SER A 254 26.39 -4.96 -3.01
N PHE A 255 25.78 -5.02 -1.81
CA PHE A 255 24.78 -6.03 -1.48
C PHE A 255 23.58 -6.02 -2.46
N ILE A 256 23.11 -4.85 -2.86
CA ILE A 256 22.02 -4.74 -3.84
C ILE A 256 22.53 -5.04 -5.25
N ARG A 257 23.67 -4.43 -5.63
CA ARG A 257 24.30 -4.59 -6.95
C ARG A 257 24.53 -6.06 -7.31
N ASP A 258 25.05 -6.84 -6.36
CA ASP A 258 25.54 -8.19 -6.61
C ASP A 258 24.45 -9.25 -6.49
N ASN A 259 23.26 -8.88 -5.98
CA ASN A 259 22.16 -9.81 -5.72
C ASN A 259 20.86 -9.49 -6.48
N PHE A 260 20.84 -8.42 -7.28
CA PHE A 260 19.72 -8.05 -8.12
C PHE A 260 20.16 -7.76 -9.56
N PHE A 261 19.49 -8.42 -10.50
CA PHE A 261 19.71 -8.24 -11.94
C PHE A 261 18.36 -8.01 -12.64
N LEU A 262 18.38 -7.23 -13.72
CA LEU A 262 17.25 -7.19 -14.64
C LEU A 262 17.36 -8.43 -15.55
N PRO A 263 16.28 -9.20 -15.78
CA PRO A 263 16.38 -10.40 -16.61
C PRO A 263 16.69 -10.05 -18.06
N GLN A 264 17.73 -10.67 -18.63
CA GLN A 264 18.07 -10.55 -20.04
C GLN A 264 16.87 -10.74 -21.00
N PRO A 265 15.94 -11.70 -20.78
CA PRO A 265 14.80 -11.92 -21.70
C PRO A 265 13.81 -10.75 -21.84
N ILE A 266 13.90 -9.71 -21.01
CA ILE A 266 13.01 -8.54 -21.08
C ILE A 266 13.71 -7.27 -21.57
N TYR A 267 15.00 -7.36 -21.90
CA TYR A 267 15.69 -6.23 -22.52
C TYR A 267 15.16 -6.01 -23.93
N PRO A 268 14.90 -4.77 -24.35
CA PRO A 268 14.76 -4.46 -25.77
C PRO A 268 16.10 -4.71 -26.49
N PRO A 269 16.11 -4.73 -27.84
CA PRO A 269 17.33 -4.77 -28.62
C PRO A 269 18.33 -3.70 -28.15
N TYR A 270 19.63 -4.02 -28.15
CA TYR A 270 20.66 -3.16 -27.55
C TYR A 270 20.63 -1.71 -28.06
N HIS A 271 20.39 -1.52 -29.36
CA HIS A 271 20.30 -0.20 -29.99
C HIS A 271 19.06 0.63 -29.59
N LEU A 272 18.07 0.00 -28.95
CA LEU A 272 16.85 0.63 -28.44
C LEU A 272 16.82 0.68 -26.90
N PHE A 273 17.82 0.11 -26.23
CA PHE A 273 17.86 0.07 -24.78
C PHE A 273 18.43 1.36 -24.21
N ASP A 274 17.56 2.19 -23.64
CA ASP A 274 17.96 3.34 -22.84
C ASP A 274 17.55 3.15 -21.38
N PHE A 275 18.55 3.03 -20.50
CA PHE A 275 18.32 2.88 -19.07
C PHE A 275 18.18 4.25 -18.40
N PHE A 276 16.95 4.59 -18.01
CA PHE A 276 16.71 5.83 -17.28
C PHE A 276 17.02 5.73 -15.78
N SER A 277 16.32 4.86 -15.03
CA SER A 277 16.48 4.80 -13.57
C SER A 277 16.10 3.44 -12.98
N SER A 278 16.57 3.16 -11.75
CA SER A 278 16.09 2.03 -10.95
C SER A 278 15.74 2.50 -9.54
N ILE A 279 14.53 2.15 -9.08
CA ILE A 279 13.94 2.71 -7.86
C ILE A 279 13.58 1.59 -6.87
N LEU A 280 14.15 1.65 -5.67
CA LEU A 280 13.77 0.82 -4.54
C LEU A 280 12.48 1.37 -3.92
N ARG A 281 11.43 0.53 -3.86
CA ARG A 281 10.14 0.87 -3.25
C ARG A 281 9.86 -0.05 -2.07
N ILE A 282 9.78 0.51 -0.87
CA ILE A 282 9.38 -0.22 0.36
C ILE A 282 8.16 0.48 0.93
N GLY A 283 7.10 -0.26 1.25
CA GLY A 283 5.92 0.33 1.86
C GLY A 283 5.29 -0.59 2.88
N GLN A 284 4.71 0.02 3.91
CA GLN A 284 3.88 -0.68 4.88
C GLN A 284 2.72 -1.40 4.19
N THR A 285 2.26 -2.49 4.80
CA THR A 285 1.06 -3.20 4.34
C THR A 285 -0.18 -2.34 4.57
N ASN A 286 -1.24 -2.64 3.81
CA ASN A 286 -2.49 -1.86 3.80
C ASN A 286 -2.40 -0.45 3.21
N LEU A 287 -1.25 -0.07 2.65
CA LEU A 287 -1.02 1.25 2.09
C LEU A 287 -1.45 1.30 0.61
N PHE A 288 -2.11 2.39 0.21
CA PHE A 288 -2.34 2.76 -1.18
C PHE A 288 -1.44 3.92 -1.58
N ILE A 289 -0.76 3.77 -2.72
CA ILE A 289 -0.12 4.87 -3.43
C ILE A 289 -1.16 5.43 -4.40
N TRP A 290 -1.24 6.76 -4.45
CA TRP A 290 -2.17 7.52 -5.29
C TRP A 290 -2.07 7.14 -6.77
N LEU A 291 -3.11 7.50 -7.52
CA LEU A 291 -3.16 7.29 -8.95
C LEU A 291 -2.19 8.27 -9.62
N HIS A 292 -1.27 7.75 -10.43
CA HIS A 292 -0.32 8.55 -11.20
C HIS A 292 0.04 7.82 -12.50
N TYR A 293 0.76 8.50 -13.39
CA TYR A 293 1.45 7.89 -14.51
C TYR A 293 2.93 8.25 -14.47
N ASP A 294 3.75 7.46 -15.16
CA ASP A 294 5.17 7.72 -15.40
C ASP A 294 5.37 7.96 -16.91
N ILE A 295 6.34 8.80 -17.28
CA ILE A 295 6.73 9.00 -18.68
C ILE A 295 7.50 7.79 -19.22
N PRO A 296 8.50 7.21 -18.50
CA PRO A 296 9.19 6.02 -19.01
C PRO A 296 8.34 4.74 -18.95
N ASP A 297 8.64 3.81 -19.85
CA ASP A 297 8.24 2.40 -19.71
C ASP A 297 8.82 1.84 -18.39
N ASN A 298 8.03 1.10 -17.62
CA ASN A 298 8.38 0.70 -16.24
C ASN A 298 8.23 -0.82 -16.04
N PHE A 299 9.25 -1.43 -15.44
CA PHE A 299 9.24 -2.83 -15.01
C PHE A 299 9.19 -2.91 -13.48
N LEU A 300 7.99 -3.11 -12.94
CA LEU A 300 7.78 -3.28 -11.51
C LEU A 300 8.03 -4.74 -11.09
N ILE A 301 9.15 -4.98 -10.41
CA ILE A 301 9.56 -6.32 -9.94
C ILE A 301 9.20 -6.50 -8.46
N GLN A 302 8.39 -7.52 -8.15
CA GLN A 302 7.97 -7.77 -6.77
C GLN A 302 8.94 -8.69 -6.04
N ILE A 303 9.77 -8.14 -5.15
CA ILE A 303 10.75 -8.95 -4.42
C ILE A 303 10.16 -9.64 -3.19
N LYS A 304 9.36 -8.92 -2.40
CA LYS A 304 8.74 -9.44 -1.15
C LYS A 304 7.28 -9.02 -1.01
N GLY A 305 6.42 -9.94 -0.57
CA GLY A 305 5.00 -9.67 -0.37
C GLY A 305 4.17 -9.69 -1.65
N ARG A 306 3.01 -9.04 -1.61
CA ARG A 306 2.02 -9.02 -2.70
C ARG A 306 1.54 -7.59 -2.93
N LYS A 307 1.38 -7.19 -4.20
CA LYS A 307 0.75 -5.92 -4.56
C LYS A 307 -0.41 -6.17 -5.51
N LYS A 308 -1.46 -5.36 -5.38
CA LYS A 308 -2.48 -5.24 -6.41
C LYS A 308 -2.39 -3.87 -7.05
N ILE A 309 -2.38 -3.83 -8.38
CA ILE A 309 -2.22 -2.59 -9.14
C ILE A 309 -3.41 -2.47 -10.08
N LEU A 310 -4.16 -1.39 -9.96
CA LEU A 310 -5.21 -1.04 -10.92
C LEU A 310 -4.58 -0.15 -12.01
N LEU A 311 -4.70 -0.56 -13.26
CA LEU A 311 -4.10 0.08 -14.43
C LEU A 311 -5.22 0.62 -15.32
N ILE A 312 -5.10 1.87 -15.77
CA ILE A 312 -6.07 2.52 -16.64
C ILE A 312 -5.37 2.98 -17.92
N PRO A 313 -5.93 2.68 -19.11
CA PRO A 313 -5.36 3.12 -20.38
C PRO A 313 -5.18 4.65 -20.45
N PRO A 314 -4.07 5.15 -21.02
CA PRO A 314 -3.76 6.58 -21.10
C PRO A 314 -4.86 7.43 -21.75
N LYS A 315 -5.60 6.87 -22.73
CA LYS A 315 -6.70 7.55 -23.42
C LYS A 315 -7.83 8.05 -22.50
N TYR A 316 -7.90 7.60 -21.24
CA TYR A 316 -8.88 8.06 -20.26
C TYR A 316 -8.33 9.10 -19.29
N ILE A 317 -7.12 9.63 -19.50
CA ILE A 317 -6.45 10.55 -18.57
C ILE A 317 -7.29 11.78 -18.21
N GLN A 318 -8.03 12.33 -19.19
CA GLN A 318 -8.89 13.51 -19.01
C GLN A 318 -9.95 13.37 -17.91
N TYR A 319 -10.35 12.15 -17.57
CA TYR A 319 -11.37 11.90 -16.56
C TYR A 319 -10.82 11.96 -15.12
N PHE A 320 -9.51 11.82 -14.93
CA PHE A 320 -8.89 11.63 -13.63
C PHE A 320 -8.31 12.90 -13.00
N ASN A 321 -8.51 14.08 -13.60
CA ASN A 321 -8.04 15.35 -13.03
C ASN A 321 -6.55 15.31 -12.63
N ILE A 322 -5.68 15.03 -13.62
CA ILE A 322 -4.25 14.91 -13.35
C ILE A 322 -3.65 16.31 -13.14
N ILE A 323 -2.94 16.47 -12.03
CA ILE A 323 -2.11 17.63 -11.70
C ILE A 323 -0.66 17.13 -11.68
N ASP A 324 0.20 17.75 -12.51
CA ASP A 324 1.50 17.24 -12.92
C ASP A 324 1.40 15.82 -13.51
N SER A 325 1.63 14.81 -12.66
CA SER A 325 1.55 13.38 -13.00
C SER A 325 0.60 12.59 -12.09
N SER A 326 -0.08 13.25 -11.14
CA SER A 326 -0.86 12.62 -10.08
C SER A 326 -2.33 13.05 -10.08
N SER A 327 -3.21 12.16 -9.61
CA SER A 327 -4.63 12.44 -9.39
C SER A 327 -4.95 12.52 -7.91
N SER A 328 -5.89 13.41 -7.55
CA SER A 328 -6.48 13.46 -6.20
C SER A 328 -7.54 12.37 -5.96
N TYR A 329 -7.98 11.65 -6.99
CA TYR A 329 -9.04 10.65 -6.83
C TYR A 329 -8.59 9.39 -6.10
N ASN A 330 -9.31 9.05 -5.03
CA ASN A 330 -9.19 7.77 -4.35
C ASN A 330 -10.03 6.69 -5.06
N LEU A 331 -9.39 5.90 -5.92
CA LEU A 331 -10.08 4.88 -6.71
C LEU A 331 -10.73 3.77 -5.87
N PHE A 332 -10.15 3.44 -4.70
CA PHE A 332 -10.76 2.49 -3.78
C PHE A 332 -12.13 3.02 -3.31
N HIS A 333 -12.20 4.27 -2.85
CA HIS A 333 -13.46 4.90 -2.43
C HIS A 333 -14.48 5.01 -3.57
N ILE A 334 -14.06 5.40 -4.78
CA ILE A 334 -14.96 5.48 -5.94
C ILE A 334 -15.60 4.12 -6.24
N LEU A 335 -14.83 3.05 -6.17
CA LEU A 335 -15.34 1.71 -6.45
C LEU A 335 -16.26 1.17 -5.34
N THR A 336 -15.97 1.49 -4.08
CA THR A 336 -16.70 0.96 -2.90
C THR A 336 -17.91 1.79 -2.50
N ASN A 337 -17.86 3.11 -2.65
CA ASN A 337 -18.89 4.00 -2.13
C ASN A 337 -20.17 3.95 -2.98
N LYS A 338 -21.31 4.11 -2.29
CA LYS A 338 -22.64 4.17 -2.92
C LYS A 338 -23.03 5.60 -3.33
N LYS A 339 -22.64 6.59 -2.53
CA LYS A 339 -22.85 8.01 -2.80
C LYS A 339 -21.62 8.54 -3.52
N LEU A 340 -21.79 8.92 -4.78
CA LEU A 340 -20.76 9.47 -5.66
C LEU A 340 -21.33 10.68 -6.37
N ASN A 341 -20.52 11.71 -6.59
CA ASN A 341 -20.89 12.83 -7.44
C ASN A 341 -20.93 12.43 -8.93
N ALA A 342 -21.39 13.32 -9.81
CA ALA A 342 -21.54 13.02 -11.24
C ALA A 342 -20.20 12.61 -11.89
N ARG A 343 -19.10 13.30 -11.57
CA ARG A 343 -17.77 13.03 -12.12
C ARG A 343 -17.23 11.68 -11.65
N GLU A 344 -17.36 11.38 -10.36
CA GLU A 344 -16.98 10.08 -9.78
C GLU A 344 -17.80 8.91 -10.36
N LYS A 345 -19.08 9.11 -10.68
CA LYS A 345 -19.90 8.10 -11.38
C LYS A 345 -19.33 7.82 -12.77
N SER A 346 -18.90 8.84 -13.51
CA SER A 346 -18.27 8.67 -14.82
C SER A 346 -16.92 7.95 -14.71
N ILE A 347 -16.08 8.33 -13.75
CA ILE A 347 -14.82 7.65 -13.45
C ILE A 347 -15.09 6.17 -13.12
N LYS A 348 -16.06 5.88 -12.27
CA LYS A 348 -16.43 4.50 -11.92
C LYS A 348 -16.81 3.67 -13.14
N LYS A 349 -17.60 4.23 -14.07
CA LYS A 349 -17.95 3.55 -15.34
C LYS A 349 -16.70 3.20 -16.15
N ILE A 350 -15.74 4.13 -16.24
CA ILE A 350 -14.46 3.91 -16.94
C ILE A 350 -13.64 2.82 -16.25
N LEU A 351 -13.50 2.89 -14.93
CA LEU A 351 -12.78 1.88 -14.15
C LEU A 351 -13.38 0.49 -14.39
N CYS A 352 -14.69 0.34 -14.24
CA CYS A 352 -15.34 -0.96 -14.41
C CYS A 352 -15.19 -1.54 -15.84
N LYS A 353 -15.22 -0.69 -16.88
CA LYS A 353 -15.23 -1.15 -18.27
C LYS A 353 -13.84 -1.34 -18.88
N TYR A 354 -12.88 -0.49 -18.50
CA TYR A 354 -11.62 -0.35 -19.24
C TYR A 354 -10.36 -0.55 -18.40
N SER A 355 -10.46 -0.60 -17.07
CA SER A 355 -9.28 -0.85 -16.24
C SER A 355 -8.86 -2.31 -16.24
N TYR A 356 -7.58 -2.51 -15.96
CA TYR A 356 -6.97 -3.81 -15.72
C TYR A 356 -6.51 -3.90 -14.26
N VAL A 357 -6.49 -5.11 -13.70
CA VAL A 357 -5.90 -5.38 -12.39
C VAL A 357 -4.75 -6.36 -12.51
N ALA A 358 -3.56 -5.94 -12.07
CA ALA A 358 -2.41 -6.80 -11.87
C ALA A 358 -2.39 -7.31 -10.43
N ASP A 359 -2.14 -8.61 -10.26
CA ASP A 359 -1.98 -9.25 -8.96
C ASP A 359 -0.57 -9.84 -8.88
N LEU A 360 0.33 -9.09 -8.24
CA LEU A 360 1.77 -9.31 -8.31
C LEU A 360 2.28 -10.06 -7.07
N TYR A 361 2.88 -11.22 -7.28
CA TYR A 361 3.47 -12.06 -6.23
C TYR A 361 5.01 -11.99 -6.27
N GLU A 362 5.67 -12.47 -5.22
CA GLU A 362 7.14 -12.56 -5.18
C GLU A 362 7.70 -13.26 -6.43
N GLY A 363 8.59 -12.57 -7.16
CA GLY A 363 9.22 -13.03 -8.39
C GLY A 363 8.49 -12.66 -9.68
N ASP A 364 7.24 -12.16 -9.61
CA ASP A 364 6.56 -11.62 -10.78
C ASP A 364 7.10 -10.23 -11.13
N ILE A 365 7.10 -9.93 -12.44
CA ILE A 365 7.46 -8.63 -13.02
C ILE A 365 6.25 -8.09 -13.76
N LEU A 366 5.87 -6.84 -13.52
CA LEU A 366 4.82 -6.15 -14.25
C LEU A 366 5.45 -5.13 -15.18
N PHE A 367 5.28 -5.33 -16.48
CA PHE A 367 5.51 -4.29 -17.48
C PHE A 367 4.33 -3.31 -17.46
N ILE A 368 4.63 -2.03 -17.23
CA ILE A 368 3.70 -0.90 -17.27
C ILE A 368 4.19 0.01 -18.39
N PRO A 369 3.48 0.08 -19.53
CA PRO A 369 3.89 0.95 -20.60
C PRO A 369 3.77 2.43 -20.19
N SER A 370 4.54 3.27 -20.87
CA SER A 370 4.52 4.73 -20.74
C SER A 370 3.10 5.29 -20.67
N LEU A 371 2.89 6.28 -19.80
CA LEU A 371 1.63 7.00 -19.57
C LEU A 371 0.48 6.17 -18.99
N TRP A 372 0.66 4.86 -18.75
CA TRP A 372 -0.39 4.08 -18.11
C TRP A 372 -0.60 4.52 -16.66
N LEU A 373 -1.82 4.97 -16.39
CA LEU A 373 -2.24 5.36 -15.05
C LEU A 373 -2.28 4.14 -14.15
N HIS A 374 -1.67 4.21 -12.98
CA HIS A 374 -1.59 3.09 -12.05
C HIS A 374 -1.82 3.49 -10.58
N TYR A 375 -2.60 2.67 -9.88
CA TYR A 375 -2.96 2.83 -8.47
C TYR A 375 -2.58 1.57 -7.69
N VAL A 376 -1.65 1.70 -6.75
CA VAL A 376 -0.95 0.56 -6.13
C VAL A 376 -1.45 0.33 -4.71
N TYR A 377 -1.89 -0.89 -4.42
CA TYR A 377 -2.23 -1.35 -3.08
C TYR A 377 -1.22 -2.39 -2.57
N ASN A 378 -0.56 -2.08 -1.45
CA ASN A 378 0.32 -3.01 -0.73
C ASN A 378 -0.55 -4.00 0.06
N MET A 379 -0.73 -5.20 -0.50
CA MET A 379 -1.65 -6.18 0.07
C MET A 379 -1.13 -6.71 1.42
N PRO A 380 -2.00 -6.92 2.42
CA PRO A 380 -1.58 -7.42 3.71
C PRO A 380 -1.02 -8.86 3.64
N PRO A 381 -0.16 -9.28 4.57
CA PRO A 381 0.61 -10.52 4.43
C PRO A 381 -0.25 -11.80 4.43
N HIS A 382 -1.45 -11.78 5.02
CA HIS A 382 -2.38 -12.92 5.00
C HIS A 382 -2.93 -13.23 3.61
N THR A 383 -2.92 -12.25 2.72
CA THR A 383 -3.39 -12.40 1.34
C THR A 383 -2.34 -13.05 0.45
N TYR A 384 -1.09 -13.16 0.93
CA TYR A 384 -0.01 -13.85 0.25
C TYR A 384 0.01 -15.33 0.65
N MET A 385 -0.46 -16.17 -0.26
CA MET A 385 -0.44 -17.62 -0.12
C MET A 385 0.60 -18.23 -1.06
N LYS A 386 1.58 -18.95 -0.49
CA LYS A 386 2.47 -19.80 -1.31
C LYS A 386 1.63 -20.88 -2.01
N ARG A 387 1.94 -21.15 -3.28
CA ARG A 387 1.22 -22.13 -4.11
C ARG A 387 1.06 -23.51 -3.42
N LYS A 388 2.10 -23.98 -2.71
CA LYS A 388 2.08 -25.24 -1.95
C LYS A 388 1.01 -25.32 -0.85
N TYR A 389 0.52 -24.18 -0.37
CA TYR A 389 -0.49 -24.11 0.70
C TYR A 389 -1.89 -23.82 0.18
N LYS A 390 -2.10 -23.76 -1.15
CA LYS A 390 -3.40 -23.38 -1.73
C LYS A 390 -4.52 -24.36 -1.34
N GLN A 391 -4.24 -25.66 -1.38
CA GLN A 391 -5.19 -26.70 -0.97
C GLN A 391 -5.46 -26.64 0.54
N ILE A 392 -4.46 -26.32 1.36
CA ILE A 392 -4.61 -26.28 2.82
C ILE A 392 -5.37 -25.04 3.30
N HIS A 393 -5.28 -23.94 2.56
CA HIS A 393 -5.96 -22.68 2.92
C HIS A 393 -7.48 -22.81 3.02
N GLN A 394 -8.09 -23.75 2.29
CA GLN A 394 -9.55 -23.99 2.37
C GLN A 394 -10.00 -24.38 3.78
N PHE A 395 -9.08 -24.89 4.61
CA PHE A 395 -9.33 -25.26 6.00
C PHE A 395 -9.13 -24.10 6.99
N CYS A 396 -8.90 -22.88 6.50
CA CYS A 396 -8.75 -21.69 7.31
C CYS A 396 -10.10 -20.96 7.46
N TYR A 397 -10.61 -20.88 8.69
CA TYR A 397 -11.93 -20.30 8.98
C TYR A 397 -11.82 -19.08 9.89
N ILE A 398 -12.46 -17.99 9.47
CA ILE A 398 -12.64 -16.79 10.30
C ILE A 398 -13.93 -16.95 11.10
N LYS A 399 -13.83 -17.16 12.41
CA LYS A 399 -15.00 -17.24 13.29
C LYS A 399 -15.45 -15.82 13.67
N ASN A 400 -16.42 -15.28 12.93
CA ASN A 400 -17.18 -14.11 13.35
C ASN A 400 -18.11 -14.49 14.51
N LYS A 401 -18.23 -13.63 15.53
CA LYS A 401 -19.17 -13.89 16.63
C LYS A 401 -20.59 -14.01 16.08
N LYS A 402 -21.26 -15.14 16.35
CA LYS A 402 -22.73 -15.16 16.35
C LYS A 402 -23.18 -14.08 17.35
N GLN A 403 -23.98 -13.11 16.92
CA GLN A 403 -24.74 -12.28 17.85
C GLN A 403 -25.59 -13.25 18.69
N LYS A 404 -25.47 -13.20 20.01
CA LYS A 404 -26.35 -13.97 20.89
C LYS A 404 -27.77 -13.49 20.62
N LYS A 405 -28.58 -14.27 19.88
CA LYS A 405 -30.04 -14.08 19.86
C LYS A 405 -30.51 -14.25 21.31
N LYS A 406 -30.86 -13.15 21.98
CA LYS A 406 -31.57 -13.21 23.27
C LYS A 406 -32.91 -13.91 22.98
N LYS A 407 -33.03 -15.19 23.33
CA LYS A 407 -34.35 -15.83 23.46
C LYS A 407 -35.06 -15.12 24.61
N LYS A 408 -35.95 -14.16 24.31
CA LYS A 408 -36.94 -13.66 25.27
C LYS A 408 -37.86 -14.85 25.58
N LYS A 409 -37.65 -15.54 26.70
CA LYS A 409 -38.70 -16.36 27.31
C LYS A 409 -39.80 -15.39 27.75
N LYS A 410 -40.90 -15.31 27.00
CA LYS A 410 -42.15 -14.73 27.51
C LYS A 410 -42.60 -15.63 28.67
N LYS A 411 -42.41 -15.19 29.91
CA LYS A 411 -43.22 -15.69 31.03
C LYS A 411 -44.64 -15.17 30.79
N LYS A 412 -45.56 -16.05 30.38
CA LYS A 412 -46.99 -15.80 30.54
C LYS A 412 -47.24 -15.73 32.05
N LYS A 413 -47.65 -14.57 32.56
CA LYS A 413 -48.37 -14.52 33.83
C LYS A 413 -49.78 -15.02 33.53
N LYS A 414 -50.21 -16.05 34.27
CA LYS A 414 -51.61 -16.35 34.48
C LYS A 414 -52.20 -15.26 35.37
#